data_AF-A0A661GNW2-F1
#
_entry.id   AF-A0A661GNW2-F1
#
_cell.length_a   1.000
_cell.length_b   1.000
_cell.length_c   1.000
_cell.angle_alpha   90.00
_cell.angle_beta   90.00
_cell.angle_gamma   90.00
#
_symmetry.space_group_name_H-M   'P 1'
#
loop_
_entity.id
_entity.type
_entity.pdbx_description
1 polymer ?
#
loop_
_entity_poly.entity_id
_entity_poly.type
_entity_poly.pdbx_seq_one_letter_code
_entity_poly.pdbx_strand_id
1 'polypeptide(L)'
;MVAFVVLANSASADLLFESSDVLNVTIEAPMRQLIQKMERKPEFDAVLRYQDESGDEQVLPVKLATRGNSRLEACEFPPLRLIIDAGQAGDTLFADQHKLKMVTQCARSSYGKDWLFLELGIYRAYNVITDYSYRVRELRVTYRDSESQRWERIQPAFIIEATSEVARRLQRNSIRPASVKVEQYSVVESANNLLFQYLIGNTDFAIKRGPSGEGCCHNGRVLASSGTQNDWVVLPYDFDQAGLINTKYALPSKQFSISRVTTRLYR
;
A
#
# COMPACT_ATOMS: atom_id res chain seq x y z
N MET A 1 40.78 -9.73 27.68
CA MET A 1 40.35 -9.90 26.29
C MET A 1 38.88 -9.49 26.25
N VAL A 2 38.59 -8.26 25.80
CA VAL A 2 37.22 -7.72 25.80
C VAL A 2 36.56 -8.21 24.51
N ALA A 3 35.58 -9.09 24.64
CA ALA A 3 34.77 -9.55 23.52
C ALA A 3 33.80 -8.42 23.13
N PHE A 4 34.06 -7.78 22.00
CA PHE A 4 33.06 -6.93 21.34
C PHE A 4 32.00 -7.85 20.75
N VAL A 5 30.81 -7.84 21.36
CA VAL A 5 29.61 -8.37 20.72
C VAL A 5 29.23 -7.37 19.64
N VAL A 6 29.53 -7.70 18.38
CA VAL A 6 28.95 -7.01 17.23
C VAL A 6 27.49 -7.41 17.19
N LEU A 7 26.62 -6.53 17.70
CA LEU A 7 25.20 -6.60 17.40
C LEU A 7 25.08 -6.35 15.89
N ALA A 8 24.68 -7.38 15.14
CA ALA A 8 24.29 -7.22 13.75
C ALA A 8 23.15 -6.19 13.71
N ASN A 9 23.47 -5.01 13.21
CA ASN A 9 22.52 -3.92 13.07
C ASN A 9 21.46 -4.37 12.07
N SER A 10 20.20 -4.41 12.50
CA SER A 10 19.03 -4.66 11.66
C SER A 10 18.71 -3.42 10.82
N ALA A 11 19.71 -2.96 10.04
CA ALA A 11 19.66 -1.73 9.26
C ALA A 11 19.13 -1.94 7.82
N SER A 12 18.72 -3.15 7.45
CA SER A 12 18.36 -3.48 6.06
C SER A 12 16.88 -3.22 5.72
N ALA A 13 15.97 -3.32 6.71
CA ALA A 13 14.52 -3.26 6.48
C ALA A 13 13.98 -1.92 5.98
N ASP A 14 14.67 -0.80 6.26
CA ASP A 14 14.15 0.55 5.98
C ASP A 14 14.55 1.11 4.60
N LEU A 15 15.53 0.53 3.90
CA LEU A 15 16.10 1.08 2.66
C LEU A 15 15.06 1.24 1.53
N LEU A 16 14.13 0.30 1.38
CA LEU A 16 13.17 0.33 0.27
C LEU A 16 12.29 1.58 0.30
N PHE A 17 11.90 2.07 1.48
CA PHE A 17 10.95 3.17 1.66
C PHE A 17 11.60 4.46 2.18
N GLU A 18 12.90 4.47 2.42
CA GLU A 18 13.67 5.69 2.76
C GLU A 18 13.88 6.60 1.53
N SER A 19 14.06 6.02 0.34
CA SER A 19 14.18 6.79 -0.90
C SER A 19 12.82 7.09 -1.54
N SER A 20 12.64 8.34 -1.98
CA SER A 20 11.51 8.76 -2.80
C SER A 20 11.73 8.58 -4.31
N ASP A 21 12.94 8.18 -4.72
CA ASP A 21 13.30 8.04 -6.12
C ASP A 21 12.54 6.90 -6.79
N VAL A 22 12.23 7.12 -8.08
CA VAL A 22 11.53 6.14 -8.90
C VAL A 22 12.40 4.91 -9.06
N LEU A 23 11.92 3.77 -8.58
CA LEU A 23 12.59 2.49 -8.76
C LEU A 23 12.16 1.86 -10.10
N ASN A 24 13.11 1.66 -11.00
CA ASN A 24 12.87 0.96 -12.25
C ASN A 24 12.94 -0.55 -12.00
N VAL A 25 11.87 -1.27 -12.32
CA VAL A 25 11.78 -2.72 -12.15
C VAL A 25 11.25 -3.39 -13.40
N THR A 26 11.68 -4.62 -13.65
CA THR A 26 11.02 -5.54 -14.59
C THR A 26 10.34 -6.63 -13.79
N ILE A 27 9.07 -6.91 -14.11
CA ILE A 27 8.32 -8.02 -13.54
C ILE A 27 7.94 -8.97 -14.67
N GLU A 28 8.45 -10.20 -14.61
CA GLU A 28 8.13 -11.27 -15.56
C GLU A 28 7.24 -12.29 -14.87
N ALA A 29 6.07 -12.56 -15.45
CA ALA A 29 5.08 -13.52 -14.94
C ALA A 29 4.14 -13.94 -16.09
N PRO A 30 3.19 -14.88 -15.89
CA PRO A 30 2.10 -15.15 -16.82
C PRO A 30 1.10 -13.98 -16.93
N MET A 31 1.58 -12.80 -17.34
CA MET A 31 0.88 -11.52 -17.22
C MET A 31 -0.44 -11.49 -17.97
N ARG A 32 -0.50 -12.09 -19.16
CA ARG A 32 -1.74 -12.21 -19.94
C ARG A 32 -2.77 -13.05 -19.20
N GLN A 33 -2.35 -14.17 -18.63
CA GLN A 33 -3.24 -15.03 -17.84
C GLN A 33 -3.76 -14.28 -16.61
N LEU A 34 -2.88 -13.56 -15.91
CA LEU A 34 -3.22 -12.76 -14.74
C LEU A 34 -4.25 -11.67 -15.07
N ILE A 35 -4.01 -10.91 -16.16
CA ILE A 35 -4.89 -9.80 -16.59
C ILE A 35 -6.20 -10.31 -17.20
N GLN A 36 -6.20 -11.47 -17.87
CA GLN A 36 -7.42 -12.03 -18.46
C GLN A 36 -8.33 -12.66 -17.40
N LYS A 37 -7.75 -13.38 -16.44
CA LYS A 37 -8.53 -14.04 -15.39
C LYS A 37 -9.17 -13.04 -14.44
N MET A 38 -8.42 -12.00 -14.03
CA MET A 38 -8.83 -11.04 -12.99
C MET A 38 -9.41 -11.71 -11.73
N GLU A 39 -9.05 -12.98 -11.51
CA GLU A 39 -9.58 -13.78 -10.41
C GLU A 39 -9.12 -13.18 -9.10
N ARG A 40 -9.86 -13.46 -8.02
CA ARG A 40 -9.51 -12.95 -6.69
C ARG A 40 -8.37 -13.78 -6.11
N LYS A 41 -7.18 -13.18 -5.99
CA LYS A 41 -5.98 -13.75 -5.35
C LYS A 41 -5.41 -15.05 -5.99
N PRO A 42 -5.40 -15.26 -7.31
CA PRO A 42 -4.49 -16.25 -7.88
C PRO A 42 -3.06 -15.81 -7.58
N GLU A 43 -2.20 -16.76 -7.21
CA GLU A 43 -0.77 -16.52 -7.04
C GLU A 43 -0.05 -17.16 -8.23
N PHE A 44 0.82 -16.41 -8.88
CA PHE A 44 1.66 -16.88 -9.98
C PHE A 44 3.12 -16.71 -9.59
N ASP A 45 3.96 -17.67 -9.96
CA ASP A 45 5.41 -17.49 -9.88
C ASP A 45 5.82 -16.38 -10.85
N ALA A 46 6.76 -15.55 -10.40
CA ALA A 46 7.22 -14.38 -11.11
C ALA A 46 8.70 -14.10 -10.80
N VAL A 47 9.33 -13.28 -11.62
CA VAL A 47 10.69 -12.80 -11.43
C VAL A 47 10.68 -11.28 -11.41
N LEU A 48 11.24 -10.71 -10.35
CA LEU A 48 11.49 -9.28 -10.21
C LEU A 48 12.96 -8.99 -10.52
N ARG A 49 13.21 -8.01 -11.40
CA ARG A 49 14.56 -7.52 -11.72
C ARG A 49 14.67 -6.04 -11.48
N TYR A 50 15.79 -5.58 -10.95
CA TYR A 50 16.10 -4.16 -10.76
C TYR A 50 17.61 -3.96 -10.66
N GLN A 51 18.07 -2.72 -10.74
CA GLN A 51 19.46 -2.36 -10.48
C GLN A 51 19.59 -1.87 -9.04
N ASP A 52 20.58 -2.37 -8.32
CA ASP A 52 20.93 -1.83 -7.00
C ASP A 52 21.73 -0.52 -7.10
N GLU A 53 22.15 0.02 -5.95
CA GLU A 53 22.91 1.27 -5.88
C GLU A 53 24.30 1.19 -6.51
N SER A 54 24.86 -0.02 -6.64
CA SER A 54 26.14 -0.28 -7.32
C SER A 54 25.96 -0.37 -8.85
N GLY A 55 24.71 -0.45 -9.32
CA GLY A 55 24.36 -0.63 -10.73
C GLY A 55 24.28 -2.10 -11.16
N ASP A 56 24.44 -3.05 -10.23
CA ASP A 56 24.37 -4.48 -10.52
C ASP A 56 22.92 -4.94 -10.68
N GLU A 57 22.66 -5.85 -11.63
CA GLU A 57 21.32 -6.42 -11.80
C GLU A 57 21.03 -7.42 -10.68
N GLN A 58 19.99 -7.14 -9.92
CA GLN A 58 19.42 -8.02 -8.92
C GLN A 58 18.22 -8.78 -9.48
N VAL A 59 18.16 -10.08 -9.21
CA VAL A 59 17.12 -10.98 -9.70
C VAL A 59 16.48 -11.71 -8.53
N LEU A 60 15.20 -11.46 -8.30
CA LEU A 60 14.46 -12.03 -7.19
C LEU A 60 13.29 -12.88 -7.69
N PRO A 61 13.29 -14.19 -7.40
CA PRO A 61 12.08 -14.99 -7.52
C PRO A 61 11.05 -14.47 -6.51
N VAL A 62 9.83 -14.23 -7.00
CA VAL A 62 8.72 -13.68 -6.23
C VAL A 62 7.42 -14.38 -6.65
N LYS A 63 6.35 -14.17 -5.90
CA LYS A 63 5.00 -14.45 -6.40
C LYS A 63 4.24 -13.17 -6.65
N LEU A 64 3.43 -13.19 -7.69
CA LEU A 64 2.55 -12.09 -8.05
C LEU A 64 1.11 -12.54 -7.88
N ALA A 65 0.33 -11.75 -7.15
CA ALA A 65 -1.08 -12.01 -6.95
C ALA A 65 -1.94 -10.79 -7.27
N THR A 66 -3.15 -11.00 -7.77
CA THR A 66 -4.12 -9.90 -7.83
C THR A 66 -4.61 -9.54 -6.42
N ARG A 67 -5.04 -8.29 -6.23
CA ARG A 67 -5.67 -7.82 -4.98
C ARG A 67 -6.86 -6.92 -5.26
N GLY A 68 -7.53 -6.50 -4.19
CA GLY A 68 -8.67 -5.58 -4.26
C GLY A 68 -10.00 -6.30 -4.46
N ASN A 69 -11.08 -5.53 -4.36
CA ASN A 69 -12.43 -5.97 -4.69
C ASN A 69 -12.93 -5.08 -5.85
N SER A 70 -13.29 -3.83 -5.59
CA SER A 70 -13.85 -2.90 -6.60
C SER A 70 -12.95 -2.68 -7.80
N ARG A 71 -11.63 -2.57 -7.58
CA ARG A 71 -10.65 -2.40 -8.67
C ARG A 71 -10.49 -3.64 -9.56
N LEU A 72 -10.81 -4.85 -9.08
CA LEU A 72 -10.81 -6.04 -9.94
C LEU A 72 -11.97 -6.01 -10.95
N GLU A 73 -13.09 -5.40 -10.57
CA GLU A 73 -14.26 -5.27 -11.43
C GLU A 73 -14.16 -4.04 -12.36
N ALA A 74 -13.54 -2.96 -11.90
CA ALA A 74 -13.55 -1.67 -12.59
C ALA A 74 -12.32 -1.36 -13.44
N CYS A 75 -11.18 -2.01 -13.20
CA CYS A 75 -9.90 -1.71 -13.85
C CYS A 75 -9.58 -2.67 -15.01
N GLU A 76 -8.89 -2.15 -16.02
CA GLU A 76 -8.33 -2.92 -17.14
C GLU A 76 -7.03 -3.65 -16.75
N PHE A 77 -6.38 -3.17 -15.69
CA PHE A 77 -5.19 -3.77 -15.13
C PHE A 77 -5.39 -3.92 -13.62
N PRO A 78 -5.23 -5.12 -13.06
CA PRO A 78 -5.53 -5.35 -11.65
C PRO A 78 -4.48 -4.67 -10.76
N PRO A 79 -4.85 -4.20 -9.57
CA PRO A 79 -3.86 -3.94 -8.55
C PRO A 79 -3.23 -5.26 -8.10
N LEU A 80 -1.94 -5.20 -7.80
CA LEU A 80 -1.11 -6.38 -7.60
C LEU A 80 -0.61 -6.45 -6.15
N ARG A 81 -0.21 -7.64 -5.75
CA ARG A 81 0.54 -7.90 -4.54
C ARG A 81 1.80 -8.64 -4.93
N LEU A 82 2.93 -8.06 -4.56
CA LEU A 82 4.23 -8.68 -4.67
C LEU A 82 4.50 -9.46 -3.39
N ILE A 83 4.74 -10.76 -3.51
CA ILE A 83 5.01 -11.66 -2.39
C ILE A 83 6.47 -12.10 -2.52
N ILE A 84 7.28 -11.71 -1.56
CA ILE A 84 8.72 -11.91 -1.53
C ILE A 84 9.03 -12.99 -0.51
N ASP A 85 9.85 -13.96 -0.89
CA ASP A 85 10.38 -14.94 0.05
C ASP A 85 11.49 -14.29 0.87
N ALA A 86 11.30 -14.25 2.19
CA ALA A 86 12.27 -13.70 3.12
C ALA A 86 13.65 -14.36 3.00
N GLY A 87 13.68 -15.67 2.70
CA GLY A 87 14.92 -16.42 2.57
C GLY A 87 15.73 -16.06 1.33
N GLN A 88 15.14 -15.34 0.36
CA GLN A 88 15.80 -14.96 -0.89
C GLN A 88 16.09 -13.46 -1.00
N ALA A 89 15.60 -12.65 -0.07
CA ALA A 89 15.68 -11.19 -0.15
C ALA A 89 16.72 -10.55 0.79
N GLY A 90 17.39 -11.32 1.65
CA GLY A 90 18.20 -10.81 2.78
C GLY A 90 19.28 -9.78 2.40
N ASP A 91 20.00 -10.01 1.30
CA ASP A 91 21.07 -9.13 0.82
C ASP A 91 20.62 -8.17 -0.30
N THR A 92 19.31 -7.90 -0.38
CA THR A 92 18.71 -7.14 -1.48
C THR A 92 17.97 -5.91 -0.97
N LEU A 93 17.62 -4.97 -1.84
CA LEU A 93 16.78 -3.81 -1.50
C LEU A 93 15.42 -4.20 -0.90
N PHE A 94 14.96 -5.43 -1.16
CA PHE A 94 13.70 -5.97 -0.65
C PHE A 94 13.85 -6.79 0.64
N ALA A 95 15.01 -6.70 1.30
CA ALA A 95 15.23 -7.33 2.60
C ALA A 95 14.11 -6.98 3.60
N ASP A 96 13.71 -7.96 4.40
CA ASP A 96 12.63 -7.88 5.40
C ASP A 96 11.24 -7.53 4.84
N GLN A 97 11.09 -7.42 3.51
CA GLN A 97 9.79 -7.25 2.86
C GLN A 97 9.20 -8.62 2.55
N HIS A 98 7.91 -8.80 2.86
CA HIS A 98 7.21 -10.07 2.62
C HIS A 98 6.05 -9.93 1.64
N LYS A 99 5.12 -9.00 1.90
CA LYS A 99 3.90 -8.83 1.12
C LYS A 99 3.64 -7.36 0.88
N LEU A 100 4.09 -6.88 -0.27
CA LEU A 100 3.93 -5.49 -0.68
C LEU A 100 2.66 -5.32 -1.49
N LYS A 101 1.84 -4.36 -1.07
CA LYS A 101 0.71 -3.90 -1.88
C LYS A 101 1.26 -3.03 -3.00
N MET A 102 0.98 -3.40 -4.24
CA MET A 102 1.34 -2.59 -5.42
C MET A 102 0.07 -2.00 -6.03
N VAL A 103 0.02 -0.68 -6.10
CA VAL A 103 -1.03 0.06 -6.78
C VAL A 103 -0.58 0.29 -8.22
N THR A 104 -1.42 -0.11 -9.16
CA THR A 104 -1.10 -0.13 -10.60
C THR A 104 -1.97 0.87 -11.35
N GLN A 105 -1.52 1.27 -12.54
CA GLN A 105 -2.32 2.09 -13.44
C GLN A 105 -3.59 1.35 -13.89
N CYS A 106 -4.73 1.68 -13.27
CA CYS A 106 -6.02 1.01 -13.45
C CYS A 106 -6.54 0.99 -14.90
N ALA A 107 -6.32 2.06 -15.67
CA ALA A 107 -6.76 2.20 -17.06
C ALA A 107 -5.60 2.70 -17.93
N ARG A 108 -5.50 2.24 -19.19
CA ARG A 108 -4.38 2.62 -20.09
C ARG A 108 -4.35 4.11 -20.45
N SER A 109 -5.46 4.82 -20.30
CA SER A 109 -5.59 6.25 -20.60
C SER A 109 -4.76 7.14 -19.67
N SER A 110 -4.59 8.41 -20.07
CA SER A 110 -3.97 9.44 -19.21
C SER A 110 -4.69 9.58 -17.86
N TYR A 111 -6.02 9.53 -17.84
CA TYR A 111 -6.80 9.57 -16.60
C TYR A 111 -6.41 8.46 -15.61
N GLY A 112 -6.14 7.25 -16.09
CA GLY A 112 -5.69 6.15 -15.23
C GLY A 112 -4.32 6.41 -14.60
N LYS A 113 -3.44 7.12 -15.33
CA LYS A 113 -2.14 7.58 -14.83
C LYS A 113 -2.33 8.69 -13.80
N ASP A 114 -3.21 9.65 -14.05
CA ASP A 114 -3.51 10.75 -13.13
C ASP A 114 -4.08 10.22 -11.81
N TRP A 115 -5.00 9.26 -11.85
CA TRP A 115 -5.55 8.63 -10.64
C TRP A 115 -4.47 7.97 -9.78
N LEU A 116 -3.53 7.27 -10.41
CA LEU A 116 -2.40 6.64 -9.72
C LEU A 116 -1.54 7.69 -8.99
N PHE A 117 -1.18 8.76 -9.69
CA PHE A 117 -0.32 9.80 -9.12
C PHE A 117 -1.02 10.66 -8.08
N LEU A 118 -2.33 10.90 -8.21
CA LEU A 118 -3.11 11.54 -7.16
C LEU A 118 -3.16 10.66 -5.91
N GLU A 119 -3.34 9.34 -6.03
CA GLU A 119 -3.30 8.44 -4.89
C GLU A 119 -1.91 8.41 -4.22
N LEU A 120 -0.85 8.30 -5.02
CA LEU A 120 0.54 8.40 -4.54
C LEU A 120 0.79 9.72 -3.81
N GLY A 121 0.30 10.83 -4.37
CA GLY A 121 0.40 12.16 -3.79
C GLY A 121 -0.34 12.28 -2.45
N ILE A 122 -1.49 11.64 -2.30
CA ILE A 122 -2.23 11.61 -1.03
C ILE A 122 -1.41 10.90 0.05
N TYR A 123 -0.80 9.74 -0.25
CA TYR A 123 0.09 9.06 0.70
C TYR A 123 1.26 9.97 1.12
N ARG A 124 1.97 10.55 0.15
CA ARG A 124 3.10 11.46 0.41
C ARG A 124 2.69 12.70 1.19
N ALA A 125 1.54 13.30 0.89
CA ALA A 125 1.02 14.45 1.63
C ALA A 125 0.72 14.09 3.08
N TYR A 126 0.17 12.89 3.35
CA TYR A 126 -0.06 12.44 4.72
C TYR A 126 1.26 12.16 5.48
N ASN A 127 2.31 11.70 4.79
CA ASN A 127 3.65 11.53 5.39
C ASN A 127 4.24 12.86 5.91
N VAL A 128 3.89 14.00 5.32
CA VAL A 128 4.33 15.32 5.80
C VAL A 128 3.60 15.74 7.07
N ILE A 129 2.37 15.27 7.28
CA ILE A 129 1.53 15.64 8.42
C ILE A 129 1.92 14.84 9.67
N THR A 130 2.26 13.56 9.52
CA THR A 130 2.54 12.66 10.63
C THR A 130 3.38 11.45 10.22
N ASP A 131 4.25 10.99 11.13
CA ASP A 131 4.99 9.73 11.01
C ASP A 131 4.09 8.49 11.15
N TYR A 132 2.88 8.66 11.70
CA TYR A 132 1.82 7.64 11.80
C TYR A 132 1.11 7.42 10.46
N SER A 133 1.91 7.11 9.45
CA SER A 133 1.52 7.01 8.05
C SER A 133 2.27 5.87 7.37
N TYR A 134 1.73 5.37 6.25
CA TYR A 134 2.43 4.43 5.38
C TYR A 134 3.37 5.19 4.46
N ARG A 135 4.64 4.79 4.38
CA ARG A 135 5.53 5.23 3.32
C ARG A 135 5.21 4.54 2.00
N VAL A 136 5.55 5.19 0.89
CA VAL A 136 5.27 4.73 -0.47
C VAL A 136 6.46 5.00 -1.38
N ARG A 137 6.70 4.10 -2.33
CA ARG A 137 7.74 4.28 -3.35
C ARG A 137 7.17 4.11 -4.75
N GLU A 138 7.45 5.08 -5.60
CA GLU A 138 7.07 5.04 -7.01
C GLU A 138 7.92 4.02 -7.77
N LEU A 139 7.27 3.28 -8.65
CA LEU A 139 7.89 2.32 -9.55
C LEU A 139 7.65 2.72 -11.01
N ARG A 140 8.65 2.56 -11.86
CA ARG A 140 8.45 2.37 -13.30
C ARG A 140 8.59 0.90 -13.60
N VAL A 141 7.49 0.25 -13.96
CA VAL A 141 7.43 -1.21 -14.13
C VAL A 141 7.38 -1.58 -15.60
N THR A 142 8.32 -2.41 -16.02
CA THR A 142 8.24 -3.15 -17.29
C THR A 142 7.65 -4.52 -17.01
N TYR A 143 6.38 -4.73 -17.37
CA TYR A 143 5.73 -6.03 -17.27
C TYR A 143 6.04 -6.87 -18.52
N ARG A 144 6.53 -8.10 -18.33
CA ARG A 144 6.79 -9.07 -19.40
C ARG A 144 6.00 -10.34 -19.17
N ASP A 145 5.51 -10.93 -20.25
CA ASP A 145 4.79 -12.19 -20.21
C ASP A 145 5.78 -13.36 -20.33
N SER A 146 5.83 -14.23 -19.32
CA SER A 146 6.73 -15.40 -19.29
C SER A 146 6.39 -16.45 -20.35
N GLU A 147 5.16 -16.43 -20.87
CA GLU A 147 4.69 -17.36 -21.92
C GLU A 147 4.81 -16.74 -23.31
N SER A 148 5.17 -15.45 -23.44
CA SER A 148 5.26 -14.75 -24.71
C SER A 148 6.25 -13.57 -24.69
N GLN A 149 7.34 -13.71 -25.44
CA GLN A 149 8.36 -12.67 -25.64
C GLN A 149 7.85 -11.42 -26.40
N ARG A 150 6.62 -11.43 -26.92
CA ARG A 150 6.05 -10.30 -27.69
C ARG A 150 5.19 -9.35 -26.85
N TRP A 151 4.80 -9.76 -25.65
CA TRP A 151 3.98 -8.93 -24.78
C TRP A 151 4.85 -8.23 -23.75
N GLU A 152 4.90 -6.91 -23.86
CA GLU A 152 5.54 -6.04 -22.88
C GLU A 152 4.64 -4.82 -22.64
N ARG A 153 4.58 -4.36 -21.39
CA ARG A 153 3.84 -3.14 -21.03
C ARG A 153 4.63 -2.38 -19.98
N ILE A 154 5.01 -1.14 -20.29
CA ILE A 154 5.71 -0.25 -19.36
C ILE A 154 4.70 0.71 -18.76
N GLN A 155 4.55 0.68 -17.43
CA GLN A 155 3.61 1.55 -16.72
C GLN A 155 4.10 1.96 -15.34
N PRO A 156 3.68 3.14 -14.84
CA PRO A 156 3.92 3.51 -13.47
C PRO A 156 3.09 2.62 -12.52
N ALA A 157 3.64 2.41 -11.34
CA ALA A 157 2.99 1.83 -10.19
C ALA A 157 3.57 2.47 -8.94
N PHE A 158 3.04 2.13 -7.76
CA PHE A 158 3.75 2.39 -6.51
C PHE A 158 3.48 1.27 -5.52
N ILE A 159 4.44 1.04 -4.63
CA ILE A 159 4.32 0.09 -3.52
C ILE A 159 4.07 0.84 -2.21
N ILE A 160 3.36 0.18 -1.31
CA ILE A 160 3.01 0.70 0.01
C ILE A 160 3.71 -0.14 1.08
N GLU A 161 4.32 0.53 2.05
CA GLU A 161 4.94 -0.06 3.25
C GLU A 161 3.99 -1.06 3.92
N ALA A 162 4.51 -2.22 4.32
CA ALA A 162 3.69 -3.21 5.01
C ALA A 162 3.36 -2.74 6.43
N THR A 163 2.18 -3.11 6.94
CA THR A 163 1.74 -2.67 8.28
C THR A 163 2.66 -3.17 9.40
N SER A 164 3.29 -4.34 9.22
CA SER A 164 4.32 -4.84 10.15
C SER A 164 5.53 -3.91 10.23
N GLU A 165 5.94 -3.34 9.10
CA GLU A 165 7.10 -2.44 9.00
C GLU A 165 6.77 -1.08 9.60
N VAL A 166 5.58 -0.52 9.32
CA VAL A 166 5.13 0.70 10.01
C VAL A 166 5.10 0.48 11.53
N ALA A 167 4.56 -0.66 11.98
CA ALA A 167 4.49 -1.00 13.39
C ALA A 167 5.88 -1.10 14.02
N ARG A 168 6.84 -1.74 13.32
CA ARG A 168 8.25 -1.85 13.74
C ARG A 168 8.92 -0.48 13.83
N ARG A 169 8.83 0.33 12.76
CA ARG A 169 9.38 1.69 12.69
C ARG A 169 8.87 2.60 13.81
N LEU A 170 7.58 2.45 14.16
CA LEU A 170 6.93 3.25 15.20
C LEU A 170 6.96 2.59 16.58
N GLN A 171 7.64 1.45 16.74
CA GLN A 171 7.76 0.69 17.99
C GLN A 171 6.40 0.37 18.64
N ARG A 172 5.43 -0.06 17.82
CA ARG A 172 4.05 -0.35 18.22
C ARG A 172 3.60 -1.72 17.72
N ASN A 173 2.46 -2.18 18.23
CA ASN A 173 1.85 -3.44 17.80
C ASN A 173 0.67 -3.19 16.88
N SER A 174 0.62 -3.87 15.74
CA SER A 174 -0.57 -3.90 14.90
C SER A 174 -1.65 -4.75 15.57
N ILE A 175 -2.82 -4.16 15.82
CA ILE A 175 -3.96 -4.83 16.44
C ILE A 175 -5.20 -4.77 15.53
N ARG A 176 -6.13 -5.71 15.72
CA ARG A 176 -7.40 -5.76 15.00
C ARG A 176 -8.58 -6.01 15.96
N PRO A 177 -8.90 -5.04 16.84
CA PRO A 177 -10.01 -5.18 17.77
C PRO A 177 -11.36 -5.20 17.03
N ALA A 178 -12.40 -5.82 17.60
CA ALA A 178 -13.72 -5.82 16.98
C ALA A 178 -14.29 -4.39 16.81
N SER A 179 -14.01 -3.51 17.76
CA SER A 179 -14.35 -2.09 17.74
C SER A 179 -13.38 -1.29 18.59
N VAL A 180 -13.29 0.01 18.35
CA VAL A 180 -12.47 0.94 19.13
C VAL A 180 -13.34 2.08 19.66
N LYS A 181 -13.18 2.42 20.94
CA LYS A 181 -13.80 3.62 21.54
C LYS A 181 -12.93 4.84 21.26
N VAL A 182 -13.54 6.02 21.12
CA VAL A 182 -12.83 7.24 20.71
C VAL A 182 -11.73 7.61 21.70
N GLU A 183 -11.98 7.38 22.99
CA GLU A 183 -11.05 7.70 24.09
C GLU A 183 -9.79 6.82 24.09
N GLN A 184 -9.80 5.73 23.33
CA GLN A 184 -8.63 4.87 23.18
C GLN A 184 -7.63 5.41 22.17
N TYR A 185 -8.06 6.29 21.26
CA TYR A 185 -7.17 6.87 20.26
C TYR A 185 -6.40 8.09 20.81
N SER A 186 -5.20 8.30 20.27
CA SER A 186 -4.52 9.59 20.35
C SER A 186 -5.40 10.68 19.75
N VAL A 187 -5.60 11.76 20.51
CA VAL A 187 -6.43 12.90 20.10
C VAL A 187 -5.82 13.59 18.89
N VAL A 188 -4.51 13.84 18.91
CA VAL A 188 -3.79 14.55 17.85
C VAL A 188 -3.81 13.73 16.56
N GLU A 189 -3.44 12.45 16.62
CA GLU A 189 -3.40 11.61 15.41
C GLU A 189 -4.79 11.33 14.83
N SER A 190 -5.81 11.25 15.69
CA SER A 190 -7.19 11.14 15.21
C SER A 190 -7.66 12.41 14.53
N ALA A 191 -7.33 13.58 15.08
CA ALA A 191 -7.65 14.86 14.46
C ALA A 191 -6.94 15.03 13.11
N ASN A 192 -5.64 14.71 13.04
CA ASN A 192 -4.86 14.71 11.81
C ASN A 192 -5.51 13.82 10.75
N ASN A 193 -5.84 12.57 11.09
CA ASN A 193 -6.52 11.66 10.16
C ASN A 193 -7.88 12.22 9.72
N LEU A 194 -8.78 12.57 10.65
CA LEU A 194 -10.14 13.00 10.30
C LEU A 194 -10.15 14.28 9.44
N LEU A 195 -9.32 15.27 9.79
CA LEU A 195 -9.19 16.50 9.01
C LEU A 195 -8.58 16.22 7.63
N PHE A 196 -7.58 15.33 7.55
CA PHE A 196 -6.98 14.96 6.27
C PHE A 196 -7.98 14.22 5.37
N GLN A 197 -8.75 13.26 5.90
CA GLN A 197 -9.80 12.57 5.13
C GLN A 197 -10.83 13.56 4.61
N TYR A 198 -11.24 14.54 5.43
CA TYR A 198 -12.13 15.62 5.00
C TYR A 198 -11.51 16.47 3.89
N LEU A 199 -10.23 16.85 4.03
CA LEU A 199 -9.48 17.65 3.06
C LEU A 199 -9.43 16.97 1.68
N ILE A 200 -9.17 15.68 1.62
CA ILE A 200 -9.12 14.94 0.35
C ILE A 200 -10.51 14.50 -0.14
N GLY A 201 -11.58 14.84 0.60
CA GLY A 201 -12.96 14.44 0.29
C GLY A 201 -13.17 12.94 0.35
N ASN A 202 -12.48 12.23 1.24
CA ASN A 202 -12.64 10.78 1.38
C ASN A 202 -13.69 10.45 2.45
N THR A 203 -14.74 9.75 2.02
CA THR A 203 -15.76 9.20 2.92
C THR A 203 -15.75 7.67 3.00
N ASP A 204 -14.79 7.01 2.38
CA ASP A 204 -14.66 5.56 2.41
C ASP A 204 -13.69 5.10 3.50
N PHE A 205 -14.04 5.36 4.77
CA PHE A 205 -13.26 4.91 5.94
C PHE A 205 -14.13 4.79 7.19
N ALA A 206 -13.67 4.08 8.22
CA ALA A 206 -14.32 4.11 9.54
C ALA A 206 -13.33 3.74 10.63
N ILE A 207 -13.13 4.63 11.61
CA ILE A 207 -12.12 4.44 12.67
C ILE A 207 -12.66 3.73 13.91
N LYS A 208 -13.98 3.52 14.04
CA LYS A 208 -14.57 2.87 15.23
C LYS A 208 -14.85 1.39 15.02
N ARG A 209 -15.20 0.99 13.79
CA ARG A 209 -15.55 -0.38 13.36
C ARG A 209 -15.30 -0.52 11.87
N GLY A 210 -15.08 -1.75 11.39
CA GLY A 210 -15.08 -2.07 9.97
C GLY A 210 -16.40 -2.72 9.51
N PRO A 211 -16.43 -3.25 8.28
CA PRO A 211 -17.55 -4.07 7.80
C PRO A 211 -17.87 -5.24 8.73
N SER A 212 -19.10 -5.75 8.63
CA SER A 212 -19.56 -6.87 9.46
C SER A 212 -18.60 -8.06 9.36
N GLY A 213 -18.12 -8.54 10.51
CA GLY A 213 -17.17 -9.66 10.60
C GLY A 213 -15.70 -9.32 10.35
N GLU A 214 -15.37 -8.07 9.99
CA GLU A 214 -13.99 -7.69 9.63
C GLU A 214 -13.21 -7.01 10.77
N GLY A 215 -13.85 -6.72 11.91
CA GLY A 215 -13.23 -5.94 13.01
C GLY A 215 -12.90 -4.50 12.59
N CYS A 216 -12.36 -3.70 13.51
CA CYS A 216 -11.87 -2.38 13.14
C CYS A 216 -10.62 -2.52 12.26
N CYS A 217 -10.53 -1.79 11.16
CA CYS A 217 -11.32 -0.62 10.75
C CYS A 217 -11.66 -0.72 9.25
N HIS A 218 -12.58 0.11 8.74
CA HIS A 218 -12.76 0.23 7.30
C HIS A 218 -11.68 1.17 6.75
N ASN A 219 -10.85 0.68 5.81
CA ASN A 219 -9.73 1.42 5.23
C ASN A 219 -8.78 2.05 6.27
N GLY A 220 -8.58 1.34 7.38
CA GLY A 220 -7.65 1.72 8.45
C GLY A 220 -7.00 0.51 9.14
N ARG A 221 -5.79 0.70 9.66
CA ARG A 221 -5.12 -0.26 10.56
C ARG A 221 -4.82 0.40 11.90
N VAL A 222 -5.04 -0.32 12.98
CA VAL A 222 -4.83 0.22 14.33
C VAL A 222 -3.46 -0.23 14.84
N LEU A 223 -2.66 0.71 15.30
CA LEU A 223 -1.46 0.42 16.08
C LEU A 223 -1.69 0.81 17.54
N ALA A 224 -1.23 -0.03 18.45
CA ALA A 224 -1.30 0.19 19.89
C ALA A 224 0.11 0.20 20.49
N SER A 225 0.31 1.06 21.50
CA SER A 225 1.49 0.96 22.36
C SER A 225 1.42 -0.31 23.20
N SER A 226 2.57 -0.93 23.45
CA SER A 226 2.65 -2.13 24.28
C SER A 226 2.12 -1.87 25.69
N GLY A 227 1.18 -2.70 26.14
CA GLY A 227 0.65 -2.65 27.50
C GLY A 227 -0.37 -1.54 27.80
N THR A 228 -0.77 -0.73 26.81
CA THR A 228 -1.75 0.36 27.01
C THR A 228 -3.07 0.10 26.26
N GLN A 229 -4.17 0.59 26.85
CA GLN A 229 -5.51 0.56 26.24
C GLN A 229 -5.93 1.94 25.67
N ASN A 230 -4.99 2.89 25.69
CA ASN A 230 -5.10 4.26 25.20
C ASN A 230 -3.90 4.60 24.32
N ASP A 231 -3.93 5.79 23.70
CA ASP A 231 -2.91 6.25 22.73
C ASP A 231 -2.77 5.32 21.51
N TRP A 232 -3.87 4.70 21.09
CA TRP A 232 -3.90 3.97 19.84
C TRP A 232 -3.91 4.95 18.67
N VAL A 233 -3.42 4.53 17.52
CA VAL A 233 -3.39 5.34 16.30
C VAL A 233 -3.99 4.53 15.15
N VAL A 234 -4.61 5.21 14.21
CA VAL A 234 -5.17 4.58 13.01
C VAL A 234 -4.39 5.05 11.78
N LEU A 235 -3.82 4.09 11.06
CA LEU A 235 -3.13 4.31 9.80
C LEU A 235 -4.14 4.26 8.65
N PRO A 236 -4.45 5.38 7.97
CA PRO A 236 -5.36 5.37 6.84
C PRO A 236 -4.69 4.77 5.59
N TYR A 237 -5.47 4.04 4.77
CA TYR A 237 -5.01 3.49 3.48
C TYR A 237 -6.21 3.29 2.54
N ASP A 238 -5.98 2.95 1.26
CA ASP A 238 -7.02 2.81 0.22
C ASP A 238 -7.76 4.15 0.02
N PHE A 239 -7.14 5.03 -0.78
CA PHE A 239 -7.68 6.36 -1.06
C PHE A 239 -8.38 6.45 -2.43
N ASP A 240 -8.60 5.32 -3.10
CA ASP A 240 -9.13 5.25 -4.46
C ASP A 240 -10.55 5.81 -4.63
N GLN A 241 -11.27 5.88 -3.52
CA GLN A 241 -12.62 6.46 -3.40
C GLN A 241 -12.62 7.95 -3.01
N ALA A 242 -11.45 8.57 -2.81
CA ALA A 242 -11.36 9.96 -2.37
C ALA A 242 -11.83 10.94 -3.48
N GLY A 243 -12.58 11.95 -3.07
CA GLY A 243 -13.08 13.01 -3.96
C GLY A 243 -11.98 13.78 -4.69
N LEU A 244 -10.77 13.89 -4.10
CA LEU A 244 -9.61 14.49 -4.76
C LEU A 244 -9.15 13.71 -6.01
N ILE A 245 -9.31 12.38 -6.00
CA ILE A 245 -8.98 11.54 -7.16
C ILE A 245 -10.14 11.51 -8.16
N ASN A 246 -11.37 11.43 -7.65
CA ASN A 246 -12.61 11.41 -8.45
C ASN A 246 -12.56 10.36 -9.58
N THR A 247 -12.21 9.12 -9.24
CA THR A 247 -12.15 8.03 -10.23
C THR A 247 -13.54 7.72 -10.78
N LYS A 248 -13.63 7.17 -12.00
CA LYS A 248 -14.92 6.82 -12.63
C LYS A 248 -15.74 5.79 -11.85
N TYR A 249 -15.08 5.01 -10.99
CA TYR A 249 -15.68 3.95 -10.18
C TYR A 249 -15.86 4.39 -8.72
N ALA A 250 -15.47 5.62 -8.37
CA ALA A 250 -15.65 6.11 -7.02
C ALA A 250 -17.13 6.43 -6.77
N LEU A 251 -17.67 5.93 -5.66
CA LEU A 251 -19.08 6.10 -5.31
C LEU A 251 -19.19 6.56 -3.84
N PRO A 252 -20.01 7.58 -3.55
CA PRO A 252 -20.30 7.93 -2.16
C PRO A 252 -21.00 6.75 -1.48
N SER A 253 -20.71 6.54 -0.20
CA SER A 253 -21.41 5.52 0.57
C SER A 253 -22.90 5.86 0.65
N LYS A 254 -23.76 4.87 0.41
CA LYS A 254 -25.22 5.01 0.48
C LYS A 254 -25.74 5.46 1.85
N GLN A 255 -24.93 5.32 2.90
CA GLN A 255 -25.27 5.74 4.26
C GLN A 255 -25.16 7.27 4.47
N PHE A 256 -24.58 8.01 3.51
CA PHE A 256 -24.39 9.45 3.60
C PHE A 256 -25.27 10.21 2.62
N SER A 257 -25.72 11.40 3.02
CA SER A 257 -26.56 12.29 2.19
C SER A 257 -25.73 13.11 1.19
N ILE A 258 -24.74 12.50 0.55
CA ILE A 258 -23.94 13.12 -0.52
C ILE A 258 -24.12 12.35 -1.83
N SER A 259 -24.26 13.07 -2.94
CA SER A 259 -24.47 12.48 -4.26
C SER A 259 -23.20 12.31 -5.09
N ARG A 260 -22.08 12.92 -4.65
CA ARG A 260 -20.79 12.91 -5.35
C ARG A 260 -19.66 12.74 -4.34
N VAL A 261 -18.62 11.99 -4.71
CA VAL A 261 -17.40 11.85 -3.88
C VAL A 261 -16.64 13.18 -3.73
N THR A 262 -16.82 14.12 -4.65
CA THR A 262 -16.24 15.47 -4.56
C THR A 262 -16.91 16.36 -3.51
N THR A 263 -18.08 15.97 -2.99
CA THR A 263 -18.74 16.70 -1.90
C THR A 263 -18.11 16.27 -0.58
N ARG A 264 -17.31 17.16 0.01
CA ARG A 264 -16.65 16.91 1.30
C ARG A 264 -17.69 16.80 2.42
N LEU A 265 -17.55 15.77 3.25
CA LEU A 265 -18.38 15.53 4.43
C LEU A 265 -17.49 15.20 5.62
N TYR A 266 -17.60 16.01 6.68
CA TYR A 266 -16.93 15.71 7.96
C TYR A 266 -17.83 14.79 8.79
N ARG A 267 -17.28 13.68 9.31
CA ARG A 267 -18.04 12.63 9.99
C ARG A 267 -17.18 11.79 10.93
#